data_AF-A0A7V0IFN0-F1
#
_entry.id   AF-A0A7V0IFN0-F1
#
_cell.length_a   1.000
_cell.length_b   1.000
_cell.length_c   1.000
_cell.angle_alpha   90.00
_cell.angle_beta   90.00
_cell.angle_gamma   90.00
#
_symmetry.space_group_name_H-M   'P 1'
#
loop_
_entity.id
_entity.type
_entity.pdbx_description
1 polymer ?
#
loop_
_entity_poly.entity_id
_entity_poly.type
_entity_poly.pdbx_seq_one_letter_code
_entity_poly.pdbx_strand_id
1 'polypeptide(L)'
;TVGGFITFISLGKSEQTSEVGELLGSFYSYETAIGVSYGARLLPNLYGGLNFKFIYSALAPQIYVGHEKKSGTGTSFAVDLGLLYDGPISGMSWGVNVQHLGPNIQYIDAAQADPLPRNLKVGFAYRIINTDYQKLIFAADIDKEIIKFKSPENPWALEWHYAVKHLGLEYSYYNFFHLRGGYIIDYDYYPKSEALDKVSQPDYKFDPDDYISTNYFTFGVGIHYGKWMFDFAYIPKVSDPENKGQALPLSNIKRLSITYEF
;
A
#
# COMPACT_ATOMS: atom_id res chain seq x y z
N THR A 1 -16.82 -17.59 -1.14
CA THR A 1 -17.17 -16.25 -0.65
C THR A 1 -17.20 -15.29 -1.81
N VAL A 2 -18.20 -14.41 -1.85
CA VAL A 2 -18.26 -13.28 -2.79
C VAL A 2 -18.15 -11.98 -2.00
N GLY A 3 -17.60 -10.94 -2.61
CA GLY A 3 -17.46 -9.62 -2.00
C GLY A 3 -17.48 -8.51 -3.04
N GLY A 4 -17.68 -7.29 -2.58
CA GLY A 4 -17.55 -6.08 -3.38
C GLY A 4 -16.91 -4.98 -2.54
N PHE A 5 -16.24 -4.04 -3.19
CA PHE A 5 -15.59 -2.93 -2.52
C PHE A 5 -15.56 -1.67 -3.39
N ILE A 6 -15.45 -0.54 -2.71
CA ILE A 6 -15.23 0.78 -3.31
C ILE A 6 -14.12 1.44 -2.51
N THR A 7 -13.09 1.88 -3.20
CA THR A 7 -12.01 2.70 -2.65
C THR A 7 -12.11 4.08 -3.28
N PHE A 8 -12.05 5.11 -2.45
CA PHE A 8 -12.06 6.50 -2.89
C PHE A 8 -10.89 7.23 -2.23
N ILE A 9 -10.13 7.97 -3.03
CA ILE A 9 -9.07 8.86 -2.56
C ILE A 9 -9.34 10.26 -3.09
N SER A 10 -9.29 11.24 -2.19
CA SER A 10 -9.30 12.66 -2.56
C SER A 10 -7.88 13.18 -2.40
N LEU A 11 -7.34 13.75 -3.48
CA LEU A 11 -6.05 14.43 -3.50
C LEU A 11 -6.19 15.90 -3.08
N GLY A 12 -7.42 16.35 -2.81
CA GLY A 12 -7.71 17.69 -2.36
C GLY A 12 -7.97 18.66 -3.51
N LYS A 13 -7.80 19.95 -3.19
CA LYS A 13 -8.05 21.07 -4.10
C LYS A 13 -6.71 21.56 -4.64
N SER A 14 -6.60 21.63 -5.96
CA SER A 14 -5.45 22.21 -6.65
C SER A 14 -5.84 23.52 -7.30
N GLU A 15 -4.91 24.46 -7.34
CA GLU A 15 -5.05 25.72 -8.05
C GLU A 15 -4.62 25.56 -9.50
N GLN A 16 -5.37 26.18 -10.41
CA GLN A 16 -5.05 26.21 -11.83
C GLN A 16 -4.44 27.55 -12.17
N THR A 17 -3.24 27.55 -12.73
CA THR A 17 -2.55 28.76 -13.20
C THR A 17 -2.39 28.76 -14.72
N SER A 18 -2.27 29.94 -15.31
CA SER A 18 -1.88 30.14 -16.71
C SER A 18 -0.37 29.94 -16.89
N GLU A 19 0.09 29.85 -18.13
CA GLU A 19 1.53 29.75 -18.47
C GLU A 19 2.36 30.93 -17.96
N VAL A 20 1.70 32.07 -17.66
CA VAL A 20 2.33 33.29 -17.13
C VAL A 20 2.12 33.41 -15.61
N GLY A 21 1.53 32.41 -14.96
CA GLY A 21 1.33 32.34 -13.51
C GLY A 21 0.07 33.02 -12.99
N GLU A 22 -0.88 33.41 -13.85
CA GLU A 22 -2.16 33.98 -13.42
C GLU A 22 -3.11 32.88 -12.94
N LEU A 23 -3.78 33.10 -11.80
CA LEU A 23 -4.75 32.14 -11.26
C LEU A 23 -6.02 32.11 -12.12
N LEU A 24 -6.28 30.98 -12.77
CA LEU A 24 -7.45 30.75 -13.62
C LEU A 24 -8.64 30.14 -12.86
N GLY A 25 -8.36 29.44 -11.75
CA GLY A 25 -9.38 28.80 -10.95
C GLY A 25 -8.82 27.70 -10.07
N SER A 26 -9.67 26.73 -9.73
CA SER A 26 -9.27 25.59 -8.90
C SER A 26 -10.12 24.37 -9.23
N PHE A 27 -9.55 23.19 -9.03
CA PHE A 27 -10.17 21.90 -9.32
C PHE A 27 -9.93 20.92 -8.18
N TYR A 28 -10.76 19.88 -8.13
CA TYR A 28 -10.59 18.78 -7.20
C TYR A 28 -10.10 17.55 -7.94
N SER A 29 -9.11 16.88 -7.35
CA SER A 29 -8.53 15.68 -7.90
C SER A 29 -8.91 14.49 -7.03
N TYR A 30 -9.36 13.40 -7.64
CA TYR A 30 -9.80 12.22 -6.94
C TYR A 30 -9.60 10.96 -7.78
N GLU A 31 -9.49 9.82 -7.10
CA GLU A 31 -9.51 8.53 -7.76
C GLU A 31 -10.51 7.61 -7.06
N THR A 32 -11.07 6.70 -7.84
CA THR A 32 -12.06 5.73 -7.37
C THR A 32 -11.76 4.38 -7.98
N ALA A 33 -11.75 3.33 -7.16
CA ALA A 33 -11.68 1.96 -7.60
C ALA A 33 -12.90 1.20 -7.10
N ILE A 34 -13.66 0.59 -8.00
CA ILE A 34 -14.80 -0.27 -7.66
C ILE A 34 -14.42 -1.69 -8.05
N GLY A 35 -14.69 -2.66 -7.19
CA GLY A 35 -14.33 -4.03 -7.47
C GLY A 35 -15.26 -5.08 -6.92
N VAL A 36 -15.10 -6.28 -7.47
CA VAL A 36 -15.76 -7.50 -7.05
C VAL A 36 -14.70 -8.55 -6.71
N SER A 37 -15.02 -9.39 -5.74
CA SER A 37 -14.11 -10.38 -5.19
C SER A 37 -14.75 -11.76 -5.17
N TYR A 38 -13.97 -12.77 -5.53
CA TYR A 38 -14.36 -14.16 -5.39
C TYR A 38 -13.25 -14.93 -4.67
N GLY A 39 -13.62 -15.62 -3.59
CA GLY A 39 -12.71 -16.48 -2.83
C GLY A 39 -13.26 -17.89 -2.73
N ALA A 40 -12.41 -18.89 -2.96
CA ALA A 40 -12.77 -20.30 -2.92
C ALA A 40 -11.67 -21.15 -2.29
N ARG A 41 -12.06 -22.28 -1.70
CA ARG A 41 -11.14 -23.34 -1.31
C ARG A 41 -10.73 -24.11 -2.57
N LEU A 42 -9.44 -24.17 -2.85
CA LEU A 42 -8.90 -24.86 -4.02
C LEU A 42 -8.56 -26.31 -3.69
N LEU A 43 -7.89 -26.53 -2.56
CA LEU A 43 -7.50 -27.85 -2.04
C LEU A 43 -7.68 -27.87 -0.51
N PRO A 44 -7.52 -29.03 0.16
CA PRO A 44 -7.33 -29.03 1.60
C PRO A 44 -6.19 -28.10 2.00
N ASN A 45 -6.49 -27.15 2.90
CA ASN A 45 -5.55 -26.15 3.41
C ASN A 45 -5.05 -25.11 2.39
N LEU A 46 -5.56 -25.10 1.15
CA LEU A 46 -5.22 -24.08 0.15
C LEU A 46 -6.48 -23.35 -0.32
N TYR A 47 -6.43 -22.03 -0.23
CA TYR A 47 -7.51 -21.13 -0.62
C TYR A 47 -6.99 -20.14 -1.65
N GLY A 48 -7.84 -19.81 -2.62
CA GLY A 48 -7.56 -18.84 -3.66
C GLY A 48 -8.56 -17.70 -3.62
N GLY A 49 -8.10 -16.51 -4.00
CA GLY A 49 -8.91 -15.31 -4.15
C GLY A 49 -8.58 -14.61 -5.45
N LEU A 50 -9.60 -14.04 -6.08
CA LEU A 50 -9.49 -13.19 -7.26
C LEU A 50 -10.29 -11.91 -7.02
N ASN A 51 -9.70 -10.77 -7.37
CA ASN A 51 -10.39 -9.49 -7.41
C ASN A 51 -10.38 -8.95 -8.83
N PHE A 52 -11.50 -8.38 -9.26
CA PHE A 52 -11.59 -7.55 -10.46
C PHE A 52 -11.91 -6.11 -10.05
N LYS A 53 -11.16 -5.15 -10.57
CA LYS A 53 -11.27 -3.71 -10.25
C LYS A 53 -11.47 -2.90 -11.52
N PHE A 54 -12.39 -1.95 -11.47
CA PHE A 54 -12.47 -0.83 -12.38
C PHE A 54 -11.91 0.41 -11.66
N ILE A 55 -10.98 1.10 -12.30
CA ILE A 55 -10.26 2.25 -11.76
C ILE A 55 -10.61 3.48 -12.59
N TYR A 56 -11.00 4.56 -11.92
CA TYR A 56 -11.23 5.87 -12.50
C TYR A 56 -10.36 6.88 -11.76
N SER A 57 -9.51 7.60 -12.48
CA SER A 57 -8.66 8.65 -11.94
C SER A 57 -8.99 9.98 -12.60
N ALA A 58 -9.26 11.00 -11.79
CA ALA A 58 -9.48 12.36 -12.22
C ALA A 58 -8.43 13.25 -11.57
N LEU A 59 -7.28 13.38 -12.24
CA LEU A 59 -6.15 14.19 -11.76
C LEU A 59 -6.34 15.67 -12.06
N ALA A 60 -6.86 16.03 -13.23
CA ALA A 60 -7.16 17.42 -13.60
C ALA A 60 -8.44 17.48 -14.44
N PRO A 61 -9.62 17.24 -13.81
CA PRO A 61 -10.88 17.24 -14.53
C PRO A 61 -11.18 18.62 -15.12
N GLN A 62 -11.57 18.65 -16.40
CA GLN A 62 -12.03 19.85 -17.11
C GLN A 62 -10.99 20.96 -17.29
N ILE A 63 -9.71 20.65 -17.10
CA ILE A 63 -8.60 21.55 -17.44
C ILE A 63 -8.04 21.16 -18.80
N TYR A 64 -7.91 22.17 -19.66
CA TYR A 64 -7.33 22.07 -20.99
C TYR A 64 -6.08 22.95 -21.03
N VAL A 65 -4.93 22.38 -21.39
CA VAL A 65 -3.66 23.11 -21.48
C VAL A 65 -3.25 23.21 -22.96
N GLY A 66 -2.90 24.40 -23.43
CA GLY A 66 -2.47 24.63 -24.81
C GLY A 66 -3.51 24.19 -25.87
N HIS A 67 -3.10 23.33 -26.80
CA HIS A 67 -3.96 22.78 -27.87
C HIS A 67 -4.63 21.44 -27.52
N GLU A 68 -4.45 20.93 -26.30
CA GLU A 68 -4.97 19.62 -25.89
C GLU A 68 -6.45 19.70 -25.48
N LYS A 69 -7.29 18.97 -26.21
CA LYS A 69 -8.76 18.94 -26.02
C LYS A 69 -9.24 17.86 -25.04
N LYS A 70 -8.35 17.26 -24.25
CA LYS A 70 -8.69 16.16 -23.34
C LYS A 70 -8.47 16.54 -21.88
N SER A 71 -9.47 16.22 -21.06
CA SER A 71 -9.43 16.34 -19.60
C SER A 71 -8.41 15.35 -19.02
N GLY A 72 -7.70 15.74 -17.96
CA GLY A 72 -6.72 14.90 -17.24
C GLY A 72 -7.38 13.80 -16.42
N THR A 73 -8.14 12.93 -17.09
CA THR A 73 -8.94 11.84 -16.52
C THR A 73 -8.58 10.54 -17.23
N GLY A 74 -8.43 9.46 -16.48
CA GLY A 74 -8.07 8.15 -17.00
C GLY A 74 -8.92 7.04 -16.42
N THR A 75 -9.10 5.98 -17.20
CA THR A 75 -9.74 4.75 -16.75
C THR A 75 -8.84 3.56 -17.00
N SER A 76 -8.83 2.62 -16.07
CA SER A 76 -8.17 1.32 -16.26
C SER A 76 -8.94 0.22 -15.54
N PHE A 77 -8.52 -1.02 -15.71
CA PHE A 77 -8.99 -2.16 -14.94
C PHE A 77 -7.81 -2.94 -14.41
N ALA A 78 -8.03 -3.68 -13.33
CA ALA A 78 -7.00 -4.51 -12.72
C ALA A 78 -7.58 -5.83 -12.21
N VAL A 79 -6.74 -6.84 -12.20
CA VAL A 79 -6.98 -8.12 -11.53
C VAL A 79 -5.97 -8.29 -10.41
N ASP A 80 -6.44 -8.76 -9.26
CA ASP A 80 -5.56 -9.27 -8.21
C ASP A 80 -5.75 -10.78 -8.04
N LEU A 81 -4.68 -11.47 -7.67
CA LEU A 81 -4.67 -12.89 -7.38
C LEU A 81 -4.06 -13.11 -5.99
N GLY A 82 -4.75 -13.87 -5.15
CA GLY A 82 -4.28 -14.21 -3.80
C GLY A 82 -4.33 -15.71 -3.56
N LEU A 83 -3.33 -16.23 -2.85
CA LEU A 83 -3.33 -17.58 -2.31
C LEU A 83 -3.07 -17.52 -0.81
N LEU A 84 -3.83 -18.32 -0.05
CA LEU A 84 -3.64 -18.55 1.37
C LEU A 84 -3.45 -20.05 1.60
N TYR A 85 -2.37 -20.40 2.29
CA TYR A 85 -2.03 -21.78 2.60
C TYR A 85 -1.90 -21.96 4.11
N ASP A 86 -2.76 -22.79 4.69
CA ASP A 86 -2.62 -23.23 6.08
C ASP A 86 -1.55 -24.32 6.12
N GLY A 87 -0.40 -23.98 6.71
CA GLY A 87 0.77 -24.85 6.72
C GLY A 87 0.57 -26.10 7.58
N PRO A 88 1.54 -27.04 7.54
CA PRO A 88 1.48 -28.24 8.38
C PRO A 88 1.63 -27.94 9.88
N ILE A 89 2.20 -26.78 10.24
CA ILE A 89 2.28 -26.32 11.62
C ILE A 89 0.95 -25.70 12.01
N SER A 90 0.26 -26.31 12.97
CA SER A 90 -1.00 -25.80 13.50
C SER A 90 -0.84 -24.35 13.97
N GLY A 91 -1.75 -23.49 13.54
CA GLY A 91 -1.68 -22.06 13.86
C GLY A 91 -0.88 -21.21 12.88
N MET A 92 -0.18 -21.82 11.91
CA MET A 92 0.63 -21.11 10.92
C MET A 92 -0.06 -21.05 9.55
N SER A 93 -0.14 -19.84 8.98
CA SER A 93 -0.70 -19.62 7.65
C SER A 93 0.29 -18.79 6.81
N TRP A 94 0.36 -19.08 5.52
CA TRP A 94 1.19 -18.37 4.53
C TRP A 94 0.29 -17.70 3.51
N GLY A 95 0.64 -16.49 3.10
CA GLY A 95 -0.10 -15.73 2.09
C GLY A 95 0.81 -15.22 1.00
N VAL A 96 0.32 -15.25 -0.24
CA VAL A 96 0.89 -14.50 -1.36
C VAL A 96 -0.22 -13.75 -2.07
N ASN A 97 0.05 -12.53 -2.49
CA ASN A 97 -0.88 -11.69 -3.23
C ASN A 97 -0.13 -10.93 -4.33
N VAL A 98 -0.65 -11.00 -5.54
CA VAL A 98 -0.20 -10.19 -6.68
C VAL A 98 -1.32 -9.23 -7.04
N GLN A 99 -1.06 -7.94 -6.99
CA GLN A 99 -2.06 -6.88 -7.14
C GLN A 99 -1.84 -6.07 -8.41
N HIS A 100 -2.93 -5.48 -8.88
CA HIS A 100 -2.94 -4.46 -9.93
C HIS A 100 -2.44 -4.94 -11.30
N LEU A 101 -2.71 -6.20 -11.64
CA LEU A 101 -2.41 -6.73 -12.96
C LEU A 101 -3.43 -6.20 -13.98
N GLY A 102 -2.99 -5.27 -14.83
CA GLY A 102 -3.84 -4.64 -15.82
C GLY A 102 -3.05 -3.78 -16.81
N PRO A 103 -3.73 -3.21 -17.81
CA PRO A 103 -3.13 -2.26 -18.74
C PRO A 103 -2.75 -0.95 -18.03
N ASN A 104 -1.80 -0.23 -18.62
CA ASN A 104 -1.42 1.10 -18.18
C ASN A 104 -2.64 2.04 -18.21
N ILE A 105 -2.71 2.97 -17.24
CA ILE A 105 -3.73 4.00 -17.24
C ILE A 105 -3.35 5.11 -18.22
N GLN A 106 -4.32 5.59 -18.99
CA GLN A 106 -4.14 6.60 -20.02
C GLN A 106 -4.98 7.82 -19.67
N TYR A 107 -4.37 9.00 -19.62
CA TYR A 107 -5.08 10.25 -19.35
C TYR A 107 -5.33 11.04 -20.64
N ILE A 108 -4.27 11.43 -21.36
CA ILE A 108 -4.35 12.30 -22.55
C ILE A 108 -3.82 11.57 -23.79
N ASP A 109 -2.56 11.13 -23.73
CA ASP A 109 -1.87 10.39 -24.78
C ASP A 109 -1.58 8.94 -24.33
N ALA A 110 -1.79 7.98 -25.23
CA ALA A 110 -1.44 6.58 -25.02
C ALA A 110 0.08 6.35 -24.97
N ALA A 111 0.88 7.25 -25.55
CA ALA A 111 2.34 7.21 -25.46
C ALA A 111 2.87 7.61 -24.06
N GLN A 112 2.07 8.32 -23.27
CA GLN A 112 2.37 8.72 -21.89
C GLN A 112 1.58 7.89 -20.86
N ALA A 113 1.24 6.64 -21.21
CA ALA A 113 0.45 5.78 -20.34
C ALA A 113 1.27 5.28 -19.14
N ASP A 114 0.81 5.61 -17.94
CA ASP A 114 1.48 5.20 -16.70
C ASP A 114 1.11 3.76 -16.33
N PRO A 115 2.10 2.89 -16.01
CA PRO A 115 1.82 1.55 -15.55
C PRO A 115 1.11 1.57 -14.20
N LEU A 116 0.14 0.67 -14.02
CA LEU A 116 -0.49 0.46 -12.71
C LEU A 116 0.58 -0.02 -11.68
N PRO A 117 0.45 0.35 -10.40
CA PRO A 117 1.34 -0.05 -9.30
C PRO A 117 1.24 -1.54 -9.01
N ARG A 118 1.83 -2.36 -9.89
CA ARG A 118 1.87 -3.82 -9.76
C ARG A 118 2.65 -4.16 -8.52
N ASN A 119 2.04 -4.95 -7.65
CA ASN A 119 2.60 -5.19 -6.32
C ASN A 119 2.58 -6.68 -5.98
N LEU A 120 3.62 -7.14 -5.29
CA LEU A 120 3.76 -8.49 -4.78
C LEU A 120 3.90 -8.43 -3.25
N LYS A 121 2.95 -9.05 -2.56
CA LYS A 121 3.00 -9.24 -1.11
C LYS A 121 3.16 -10.72 -0.78
N VAL A 122 4.08 -11.03 0.12
CA VAL A 122 4.29 -12.38 0.66
C VAL A 122 4.42 -12.28 2.17
N GLY A 123 3.72 -13.14 2.91
CA GLY A 123 3.79 -13.10 4.36
C GLY A 123 3.36 -14.40 5.01
N PHE A 124 3.50 -14.41 6.34
CA PHE A 124 2.99 -15.48 7.18
C PHE A 124 2.40 -14.92 8.47
N ALA A 125 1.54 -15.70 9.09
CA ALA A 125 1.00 -15.44 10.41
C ALA A 125 1.10 -16.70 11.27
N TYR A 126 1.37 -16.52 12.55
CA TYR A 126 1.45 -17.59 13.53
C TYR A 126 0.63 -17.25 14.77
N ARG A 127 -0.34 -18.11 15.08
CA ARG A 127 -1.16 -18.04 16.30
C ARG A 127 -0.38 -18.63 17.46
N ILE A 128 0.32 -17.78 18.20
CA ILE A 128 1.14 -18.15 19.36
C ILE A 128 0.26 -18.64 20.51
N ILE A 129 -0.83 -17.91 20.81
CA ILE A 129 -1.82 -18.30 21.80
C ILE A 129 -3.16 -18.39 21.08
N ASN A 130 -3.88 -19.49 21.29
CA ASN A 130 -5.21 -19.69 20.74
C ASN A 130 -6.08 -20.43 21.74
N THR A 131 -6.69 -19.67 22.65
CA THR A 131 -7.64 -20.18 23.65
C THR A 131 -8.99 -19.50 23.46
N ASP A 132 -10.01 -19.96 24.18
CA ASP A 132 -11.36 -19.38 24.10
C ASP A 132 -11.40 -17.90 24.51
N TYR A 133 -10.50 -17.50 25.40
CA TYR A 133 -10.48 -16.17 26.02
C TYR A 133 -9.33 -15.28 25.55
N GLN A 134 -8.22 -15.86 25.11
CA GLN A 134 -7.03 -15.11 24.74
C GLN A 134 -6.48 -15.63 23.43
N LYS A 135 -6.20 -14.71 22.51
CA LYS A 135 -5.53 -14.99 21.25
C LYS A 135 -4.34 -14.05 21.09
N LEU A 136 -3.21 -14.61 20.67
CA LEU A 136 -2.01 -13.86 20.34
C LEU A 136 -1.54 -14.31 18.97
N ILE A 137 -1.47 -13.38 18.03
CA ILE A 137 -1.06 -13.62 16.65
C ILE A 137 0.14 -12.76 16.36
N PHE A 138 1.17 -13.38 15.81
CA PHE A 138 2.28 -12.69 15.17
C PHE A 138 2.13 -12.78 13.66
N ALA A 139 2.40 -11.71 12.95
CA ALA A 139 2.40 -11.68 11.49
C ALA A 139 3.64 -10.96 10.99
N ALA A 140 4.17 -11.43 9.86
CA ALA A 140 5.22 -10.75 9.14
C ALA A 140 4.97 -10.85 7.64
N ASP A 141 5.16 -9.75 6.93
CA ASP A 141 5.02 -9.71 5.48
C ASP A 141 6.05 -8.80 4.82
N ILE A 142 6.25 -9.05 3.54
CA ILE A 142 7.12 -8.32 2.65
C ILE A 142 6.25 -7.82 1.50
N ASP A 143 6.41 -6.55 1.19
CA ASP A 143 5.65 -5.83 0.20
C ASP A 143 6.61 -5.19 -0.82
N LYS A 144 6.40 -5.46 -2.10
CA LYS A 144 7.34 -5.06 -3.16
C LYS A 144 6.62 -4.74 -4.46
N GLU A 145 6.84 -3.51 -4.93
CA GLU A 145 6.43 -3.10 -6.27
C GLU A 145 7.26 -3.82 -7.35
N ILE A 146 6.58 -4.36 -8.37
CA ILE A 146 7.18 -5.20 -9.41
C ILE A 146 7.16 -4.54 -10.81
N ILE A 147 6.93 -3.22 -10.91
CA ILE A 147 6.98 -2.52 -12.22
C ILE A 147 8.39 -2.56 -12.81
N LYS A 148 9.43 -2.36 -11.99
CA LYS A 148 10.85 -2.36 -12.40
C LYS A 148 11.61 -3.56 -11.86
N PHE A 149 10.94 -4.72 -11.76
CA PHE A 149 11.55 -5.92 -11.20
C PHE A 149 12.71 -6.39 -12.09
N LYS A 150 13.95 -6.25 -11.57
CA LYS A 150 15.21 -6.71 -12.18
C LYS A 150 15.61 -5.97 -13.46
N SER A 151 16.25 -4.81 -13.29
CA SER A 151 17.21 -4.29 -14.28
C SER A 151 18.49 -5.15 -14.28
N PRO A 152 19.24 -5.28 -15.40
CA PRO A 152 20.51 -6.00 -15.45
C PRO A 152 21.53 -5.54 -14.40
N GLU A 153 21.36 -4.32 -13.89
CA GLU A 153 22.23 -3.62 -12.96
C GLU A 153 21.78 -3.79 -11.48
N ASN A 154 20.63 -4.43 -11.21
CA ASN A 154 20.08 -4.60 -9.85
C ASN A 154 20.27 -6.03 -9.32
N PRO A 155 21.17 -6.26 -8.34
CA PRO A 155 21.31 -7.56 -7.70
C PRO A 155 20.10 -7.91 -6.81
N TRP A 156 19.79 -9.19 -6.62
CA TRP A 156 18.69 -9.64 -5.77
C TRP A 156 18.77 -9.08 -4.34
N ALA A 157 19.97 -8.95 -3.77
CA ALA A 157 20.16 -8.38 -2.44
C ALA A 157 19.64 -6.93 -2.33
N LEU A 158 19.77 -6.15 -3.41
CA LEU A 158 19.24 -4.80 -3.52
C LEU A 158 17.71 -4.80 -3.49
N GLU A 159 17.10 -5.68 -4.28
CA GLU A 159 15.64 -5.82 -4.33
C GLU A 159 15.03 -6.23 -2.99
N TRP A 160 15.70 -7.14 -2.27
CA TRP A 160 15.33 -7.55 -0.91
C TRP A 160 15.51 -6.45 0.13
N HIS A 161 16.55 -5.62 -0.02
CA HIS A 161 16.78 -4.50 0.87
C HIS A 161 15.62 -3.49 0.78
N TYR A 162 15.22 -3.13 -0.44
CA TYR A 162 14.15 -2.17 -0.70
C TYR A 162 12.72 -2.71 -0.59
N ALA A 163 12.56 -4.01 -0.35
CA ALA A 163 11.22 -4.51 -0.07
C ALA A 163 10.77 -3.98 1.29
N VAL A 164 9.56 -3.42 1.36
CA VAL A 164 8.98 -2.93 2.62
C VAL A 164 8.65 -4.15 3.47
N LYS A 165 9.09 -4.15 4.72
CA LYS A 165 8.89 -5.28 5.63
C LYS A 165 7.96 -4.84 6.75
N HIS A 166 7.00 -5.69 7.08
CA HIS A 166 6.04 -5.45 8.13
C HIS A 166 6.18 -6.53 9.19
N LEU A 167 6.17 -6.12 10.45
CA LEU A 167 6.04 -6.99 11.61
C LEU A 167 4.81 -6.54 12.39
N GLY A 168 3.97 -7.48 12.80
CA GLY A 168 2.70 -7.21 13.47
C GLY A 168 2.46 -8.18 14.60
N LEU A 169 1.83 -7.69 15.65
CA LEU A 169 1.36 -8.48 16.78
C LEU A 169 -0.05 -8.04 17.14
N GLU A 170 -0.95 -9.01 17.24
CA GLU A 170 -2.33 -8.80 17.66
C GLU A 170 -2.61 -9.64 18.91
N TYR A 171 -3.08 -8.98 19.96
CA TYR A 171 -3.62 -9.61 21.15
C TYR A 171 -5.12 -9.36 21.24
N SER A 172 -5.90 -10.41 21.42
CA SER A 172 -7.35 -10.33 21.57
C SER A 172 -7.78 -10.95 22.89
N TYR A 173 -8.65 -10.26 23.62
CA TYR A 173 -9.25 -10.72 24.87
C TYR A 173 -10.76 -10.88 24.71
N TYR A 174 -11.26 -12.09 24.97
CA TYR A 174 -12.67 -12.50 24.88
C TYR A 174 -13.35 -12.16 23.53
N ASN A 175 -12.56 -11.94 22.47
CA ASN A 175 -13.02 -11.45 21.17
C ASN A 175 -13.86 -10.14 21.20
N PHE A 176 -13.88 -9.41 22.33
CA PHE A 176 -14.51 -8.09 22.43
C PHE A 176 -13.49 -6.96 22.38
N PHE A 177 -12.23 -7.25 22.73
CA PHE A 177 -11.16 -6.26 22.80
C PHE A 177 -9.92 -6.74 22.07
N HIS A 178 -9.37 -5.88 21.23
CA HIS A 178 -8.21 -6.15 20.40
C HIS A 178 -7.16 -5.06 20.59
N LEU A 179 -5.91 -5.47 20.78
CA LEU A 179 -4.74 -4.60 20.77
C LEU A 179 -3.82 -5.03 19.64
N ARG A 180 -3.34 -4.07 18.89
CA ARG A 180 -2.44 -4.28 17.75
C ARG A 180 -1.22 -3.39 17.89
N GLY A 181 -0.06 -3.98 17.68
CA GLY A 181 1.21 -3.29 17.57
C GLY A 181 1.91 -3.75 16.31
N GLY A 182 2.54 -2.83 15.59
CA GLY A 182 3.29 -3.18 14.39
C GLY A 182 4.47 -2.28 14.16
N TYR A 183 5.38 -2.76 13.33
CA TYR A 183 6.58 -2.07 12.90
C TYR A 183 6.73 -2.23 11.39
N ILE A 184 6.84 -1.11 10.70
CA ILE A 184 7.05 -1.02 9.26
C ILE A 184 8.49 -0.60 9.06
N ILE A 185 9.22 -1.38 8.28
CA ILE A 185 10.59 -1.13 7.87
C ILE A 185 10.55 -0.81 6.39
N ASP A 186 10.75 0.47 6.08
CA ASP A 186 10.79 0.99 4.73
C ASP A 186 12.20 1.53 4.44
N TYR A 187 12.74 1.18 3.28
CA TYR A 187 14.03 1.69 2.82
C TYR A 187 13.74 2.46 1.54
N ASP A 188 13.82 3.78 1.66
CA ASP A 188 13.48 4.66 0.56
C ASP A 188 14.61 4.70 -0.48
N TYR A 189 14.26 4.99 -1.73
CA TYR A 189 15.21 5.04 -2.84
C TYR A 189 16.02 6.34 -2.89
N TYR A 190 15.82 7.25 -1.93
CA TYR A 190 16.55 8.51 -1.89
C TYR A 190 17.91 8.36 -1.21
N PRO A 191 19.01 8.66 -1.92
CA PRO A 191 20.32 8.73 -1.30
C PRO A 191 20.35 9.88 -0.29
N LYS A 192 21.03 9.67 0.84
CA LYS A 192 21.31 10.73 1.81
C LYS A 192 22.03 11.88 1.10
N SER A 193 21.78 13.11 1.53
CA SER A 193 22.40 14.28 0.90
C SER A 193 23.94 14.21 0.87
N GLU A 194 24.54 13.56 1.88
CA GLU A 194 25.99 13.34 1.99
C GLU A 194 26.53 12.24 1.05
N ALA A 195 25.66 11.37 0.55
CA ALA A 195 26.01 10.28 -0.36
C ALA A 195 25.67 10.56 -1.83
N LEU A 196 25.05 11.71 -2.14
CA LEU A 196 24.68 12.09 -3.51
C LEU A 196 25.85 12.03 -4.50
N ASP A 197 27.01 12.55 -4.09
CA ASP A 197 28.22 12.55 -4.92
C ASP A 197 28.79 11.13 -5.12
N LYS A 198 28.65 10.26 -4.11
CA LYS A 198 29.11 8.86 -4.14
C LYS A 198 28.21 8.00 -5.03
N VAL A 199 26.90 8.15 -4.87
CA VAL A 199 25.87 7.38 -5.61
C VAL A 199 25.81 7.79 -7.08
N SER A 200 26.24 9.02 -7.43
CA SER A 200 26.27 9.51 -8.81
C SER A 200 27.49 9.06 -9.61
N GLN A 201 28.45 8.33 -9.01
CA GLN A 201 29.65 7.87 -9.72
C GLN A 201 29.35 6.65 -10.60
N PRO A 202 29.93 6.57 -11.81
CA PRO A 202 29.68 5.47 -12.75
C PRO A 202 30.19 4.10 -12.27
N ASP A 203 31.08 4.07 -11.28
CA ASP A 203 31.63 2.85 -10.65
C ASP A 203 31.07 2.61 -9.24
N TYR A 204 30.03 3.34 -8.83
CA TYR A 204 29.39 3.17 -7.53
C TYR A 204 28.88 1.74 -7.34
N LYS A 205 29.33 1.12 -6.26
CA LYS A 205 28.74 -0.12 -5.77
C LYS A 205 27.72 0.22 -4.71
N PHE A 206 26.52 -0.31 -4.90
CA PHE A 206 25.44 -0.11 -3.95
C PHE A 206 25.86 -0.43 -2.51
N ASP A 207 25.60 0.52 -1.63
CA ASP A 207 25.83 0.44 -0.20
C ASP A 207 24.55 0.92 0.52
N PRO A 208 23.88 0.03 1.29
CA PRO A 208 22.68 0.36 2.05
C PRO A 208 22.81 1.60 2.95
N ASP A 209 24.01 1.86 3.47
CA ASP A 209 24.24 2.95 4.41
C ASP A 209 24.16 4.33 3.74
N ASP A 210 24.21 4.39 2.42
CA ASP A 210 24.06 5.63 1.64
C ASP A 210 22.60 6.08 1.47
N TYR A 211 21.62 5.23 1.84
CA TYR A 211 20.20 5.47 1.63
C TYR A 211 19.44 5.69 2.93
N ILE A 212 18.28 6.35 2.83
CA ILE A 212 17.44 6.69 3.96
C ILE A 212 16.56 5.50 4.34
N SER A 213 16.63 5.07 5.61
CA SER A 213 15.68 4.12 6.19
C SER A 213 14.61 4.86 6.97
N THR A 214 13.36 4.59 6.62
CA THR A 214 12.18 5.18 7.23
C THR A 214 11.40 4.07 7.93
N ASN A 215 11.31 4.17 9.26
CA ASN A 215 10.64 3.14 10.05
C ASN A 215 9.45 3.71 10.81
N TYR A 216 8.33 2.98 10.80
CA TYR A 216 7.09 3.41 11.45
C TYR A 216 6.67 2.41 12.52
N PHE A 217 6.40 2.89 13.73
CA PHE A 217 5.57 2.14 14.66
C PHE A 217 4.10 2.31 14.30
N THR A 218 3.29 1.31 14.58
CA THR A 218 1.84 1.39 14.42
C THR A 218 1.17 0.82 15.67
N PHE A 219 0.08 1.45 16.06
CA PHE A 219 -0.74 1.04 17.20
C PHE A 219 -2.18 0.93 16.76
N GLY A 220 -2.90 -0.05 17.29
CA GLY A 220 -4.31 -0.21 17.03
C GLY A 220 -5.06 -0.72 18.26
N VAL A 221 -6.30 -0.28 18.38
CA VAL A 221 -7.26 -0.80 19.35
C VAL A 221 -8.57 -1.08 18.64
N GLY A 222 -9.18 -2.21 18.96
CA GLY A 222 -10.47 -2.63 18.42
C GLY A 222 -11.42 -2.98 19.55
N ILE A 223 -12.67 -2.57 19.42
CA ILE A 223 -13.76 -2.95 20.32
C ILE A 223 -14.87 -3.60 19.48
N HIS A 224 -15.27 -4.79 19.87
CA HIS A 224 -16.38 -5.52 19.28
C HIS A 224 -17.53 -5.58 20.29
N TYR A 225 -18.69 -5.06 19.89
CA TYR A 225 -19.89 -5.00 20.68
C TYR A 225 -21.10 -5.46 19.87
N GLY A 226 -21.62 -6.65 20.21
CA GLY A 226 -22.75 -7.25 19.50
C GLY A 226 -22.39 -7.59 18.06
N LYS A 227 -22.95 -6.83 17.10
CA LYS A 227 -22.67 -6.97 15.66
C LYS A 227 -21.72 -5.90 15.13
N TRP A 228 -21.29 -4.97 15.98
CA TRP A 228 -20.50 -3.81 15.57
C TRP A 228 -19.06 -3.95 16.03
N MET A 229 -18.12 -3.73 15.12
CA MET A 229 -16.70 -3.62 15.45
C MET A 229 -16.23 -2.21 15.13
N PHE A 230 -15.53 -1.59 16.07
CA PHE A 230 -14.92 -0.27 15.93
C PHE A 230 -13.42 -0.42 16.08
N ASP A 231 -12.67 -0.05 15.05
CA ASP A 231 -11.22 -0.10 15.07
C ASP A 231 -10.63 1.31 14.91
N PHE A 232 -9.65 1.59 15.75
CA PHE A 232 -8.82 2.77 15.67
C PHE A 232 -7.37 2.33 15.47
N ALA A 233 -6.66 2.99 14.56
CA ALA A 233 -5.22 2.82 14.42
C ALA A 233 -4.51 4.17 14.30
N TYR A 234 -3.27 4.21 14.77
CA TYR A 234 -2.43 5.39 14.77
C TYR A 234 -1.02 5.04 14.33
N ILE A 235 -0.51 5.83 13.38
CA ILE A 235 0.89 5.84 12.95
C ILE A 235 1.49 7.11 13.55
N PRO A 236 2.42 7.02 14.52
CA PRO A 236 3.04 8.19 15.13
C PRO A 236 3.74 9.08 14.13
N LYS A 237 3.92 10.35 14.52
CA LYS A 237 4.73 11.29 13.77
C LYS A 237 6.18 10.79 13.72
N VAL A 238 6.75 10.73 12.53
CA VAL A 238 8.16 10.40 12.31
C VAL A 238 8.77 11.60 11.58
N SER A 239 9.90 12.09 12.09
CA SER A 239 10.59 13.22 11.48
C SER A 239 11.07 12.85 10.08
N ASP A 240 10.91 13.77 9.15
CA ASP A 240 11.45 13.63 7.82
C ASP A 240 13.00 13.68 7.89
N PRO A 241 13.69 12.59 7.51
CA PRO A 241 15.15 12.56 7.47
C PRO A 241 15.75 13.51 6.41
N GLU A 242 15.00 13.88 5.37
CA GLU A 242 15.41 14.81 4.32
C GLU A 242 15.11 16.26 4.71
N ASN A 243 13.88 16.54 5.17
CA ASN A 243 13.44 17.90 5.48
C ASN A 243 13.39 18.15 6.99
N LYS A 244 14.51 18.62 7.56
CA LYS A 244 14.60 18.96 8.99
C LYS A 244 13.46 19.87 9.43
N GLY A 245 12.63 19.37 10.35
CA GLY A 245 11.47 20.08 10.91
C GLY A 245 10.12 19.71 10.30
N GLN A 246 10.12 18.96 9.20
CA GLN A 246 8.91 18.38 8.62
C GLN A 246 8.69 16.95 9.13
N ALA A 247 7.46 16.46 9.00
CA ALA A 247 7.12 15.08 9.24
C ALA A 247 6.97 14.36 7.91
N LEU A 248 7.30 13.08 7.90
CA LEU A 248 7.02 12.23 6.75
C LEU A 248 5.53 12.29 6.41
N PRO A 249 5.16 12.41 5.12
CA PRO A 249 3.77 12.50 4.67
C PRO A 249 2.90 11.33 5.16
N LEU A 250 3.50 10.15 5.32
CA LEU A 250 2.82 8.93 5.78
C LEU A 250 2.88 8.72 7.31
N SER A 251 3.23 9.76 8.07
CA SER A 251 3.28 9.74 9.53
C SER A 251 2.17 10.60 10.16
N ASN A 252 1.93 10.46 11.46
CA ASN A 252 0.87 11.15 12.18
C ASN A 252 -0.55 10.87 11.61
N ILE A 253 -0.77 9.65 11.12
CA ILE A 253 -2.03 9.24 10.50
C ILE A 253 -2.91 8.57 11.55
N LYS A 254 -4.17 8.99 11.61
CA LYS A 254 -5.23 8.33 12.37
C LYS A 254 -6.16 7.62 11.41
N ARG A 255 -6.45 6.35 11.68
CA ARG A 255 -7.35 5.51 10.88
C ARG A 255 -8.51 5.08 11.77
N LEU A 256 -9.71 5.16 11.21
CA LEU A 256 -10.96 4.75 11.85
C LEU A 256 -11.66 3.78 10.92
N SER A 257 -12.15 2.67 11.47
CA SER A 257 -12.94 1.68 10.74
C SER A 257 -14.13 1.23 11.57
N ILE A 258 -15.23 0.95 10.87
CA ILE A 258 -16.47 0.42 11.45
C ILE A 258 -16.89 -0.78 10.62
N THR A 259 -17.16 -1.90 11.28
CA THR A 259 -17.65 -3.13 10.65
C THR A 259 -18.99 -3.52 11.28
N TYR A 260 -19.89 -4.04 10.46
CA TYR A 260 -21.15 -4.63 10.89
C TYR A 260 -21.25 -6.08 10.40
N GLU A 261 -21.54 -7.00 11.31
CA GLU A 261 -21.72 -8.43 11.01
C GLU A 261 -23.21 -8.78 10.92
N PHE A 262 -23.63 -9.35 9.79
CA PHE A 262 -25.03 -9.70 9.52
C PHE A 262 -25.38 -11.10 10.04
#